data_AF-A0A160PMM4-F1
#
_entry.id   AF-A0A160PMM4-F1
#
_cell.length_a   1.000
_cell.length_b   1.000
_cell.length_c   1.000
_cell.angle_alpha   90.00
_cell.angle_beta   90.00
_cell.angle_gamma   90.00
#
_symmetry.space_group_name_H-M   'P 1'
#
loop_
_entity.id
_entity.type
_entity.pdbx_description
1 polymer ?
#
loop_
_entity_poly.entity_id
_entity_poly.type
_entity_poly.pdbx_seq_one_letter_code
_entity_poly.pdbx_strand_id
1 'polypeptide(L)'
;MGSATGRTCVPIPALIPALMLAGLVAGAARAETAPDVSGARPLVIPQVEGERQGKVLGRALACGAERGRIERVLRAGRERMLAAVGRALTEERYALALDDAMRLETSLPAPSPGACDKALAGLERLEKAP
;
A
#
# COMPACT_ATOMS: atom_id res chain seq x y z
N MET A 1 -9.50 40.51 29.95
CA MET A 1 -8.42 39.73 29.29
C MET A 1 -8.24 38.46 30.09
N GLY A 2 -8.53 37.22 29.68
CA GLY A 2 -9.03 36.56 28.48
C GLY A 2 -9.00 35.04 28.75
N SER A 3 -10.05 34.32 28.28
CA SER A 3 -10.19 32.87 27.94
C SER A 3 -9.51 31.78 28.78
N ALA A 4 -10.25 30.86 29.42
CA ALA A 4 -11.00 29.70 28.86
C ALA A 4 -10.08 28.57 28.35
N THR A 5 -10.04 27.36 28.92
CA THR A 5 -10.97 26.21 28.71
C THR A 5 -10.39 25.04 29.52
N GLY A 6 -11.10 24.20 30.29
CA GLY A 6 -12.47 23.69 30.13
C GLY A 6 -12.43 22.19 29.77
N ARG A 7 -11.83 21.33 30.63
CA ARG A 7 -11.96 19.87 30.53
C ARG A 7 -13.24 19.45 31.26
N THR A 8 -14.25 19.05 30.52
CA THR A 8 -15.45 18.42 31.09
C THR A 8 -15.48 16.94 30.69
N CYS A 9 -15.12 16.09 31.64
CA CYS A 9 -15.67 14.75 31.75
C CYS A 9 -17.07 14.90 32.38
N VAL A 10 -18.11 14.33 31.77
CA VAL A 10 -19.43 14.20 32.40
C VAL A 10 -19.93 12.76 32.22
N PRO A 11 -20.48 12.13 33.27
CA PRO A 11 -20.74 10.70 33.34
C PRO A 11 -22.14 10.25 32.85
N ILE A 12 -22.23 8.92 32.77
CA ILE A 12 -23.36 7.98 32.60
C ILE A 12 -24.66 8.39 33.33
N PRO A 13 -25.83 8.03 32.77
CA PRO A 13 -26.80 7.21 33.52
C PRO A 13 -27.32 6.05 32.64
N ALA A 14 -27.22 4.78 33.04
CA ALA A 14 -27.99 4.09 34.09
C ALA A 14 -29.51 3.99 33.82
N LEU A 15 -29.94 2.74 33.67
CA LEU A 15 -31.28 2.15 33.88
C LEU A 15 -32.37 2.20 32.80
N ILE A 16 -32.77 0.97 32.44
CA ILE A 16 -34.01 0.49 31.82
C ILE A 16 -35.16 0.57 32.85
N PRO A 17 -36.44 0.75 32.44
CA PRO A 17 -37.39 -0.37 32.60
C PRO A 17 -38.47 -0.52 31.49
N ALA A 18 -38.68 -1.78 31.11
CA ALA A 18 -39.93 -2.54 30.95
C ALA A 18 -41.14 -2.08 30.07
N LEU A 19 -41.54 -3.02 29.20
CA LEU A 19 -42.91 -3.46 28.84
C LEU A 19 -43.88 -2.49 28.11
N MET A 20 -44.19 -2.78 26.84
CA MET A 20 -45.46 -3.41 26.41
C MET A 20 -45.60 -3.48 24.87
N LEU A 21 -46.22 -4.57 24.42
CA LEU A 21 -46.57 -4.94 23.05
C LEU A 21 -47.42 -3.88 22.33
N ALA A 22 -47.18 -3.68 21.01
CA ALA A 22 -48.18 -3.80 19.94
C ALA A 22 -47.66 -3.28 18.59
N GLY A 23 -47.93 -4.03 17.51
CA GLY A 23 -48.32 -3.43 16.22
C GLY A 23 -47.28 -3.39 15.10
N LEU A 24 -47.38 -4.38 14.20
CA LEU A 24 -47.25 -4.31 12.73
C LEU A 24 -46.35 -3.21 12.10
N VAL A 25 -45.31 -3.62 11.36
CA VAL A 25 -45.18 -3.36 9.92
C VAL A 25 -44.33 -4.48 9.30
N ALA A 26 -44.92 -5.21 8.36
CA ALA A 26 -44.19 -6.02 7.40
C ALA A 26 -43.36 -5.10 6.49
N GLY A 27 -42.04 -5.18 6.59
CA GLY A 27 -41.10 -4.43 5.77
C GLY A 27 -40.07 -5.38 5.20
N ALA A 28 -40.09 -5.52 3.88
CA ALA A 28 -39.33 -6.47 3.11
C ALA A 28 -37.82 -6.41 3.35
N ALA A 29 -37.22 -7.60 3.27
CA ALA A 29 -35.93 -7.88 2.67
C ALA A 29 -35.01 -6.69 2.38
N ARG A 30 -33.94 -6.59 3.17
CA ARG A 30 -32.57 -6.73 2.67
C ARG A 30 -31.68 -7.02 3.87
N ALA A 31 -31.38 -8.30 4.06
CA ALA A 31 -30.14 -8.64 4.72
C ALA A 31 -29.04 -8.03 3.86
N GLU A 32 -28.43 -6.93 4.32
CA GLU A 32 -27.14 -6.48 3.83
C GLU A 32 -26.18 -7.63 4.12
N THR A 33 -26.01 -8.50 3.12
CA THR A 33 -24.89 -9.42 3.07
C THR A 33 -23.65 -8.55 3.18
N ALA A 34 -22.99 -8.61 4.34
CA ALA A 34 -21.67 -8.04 4.54
C ALA A 34 -20.81 -8.42 3.32
N PRO A 35 -20.04 -7.47 2.75
CA PRO A 35 -19.16 -7.80 1.65
C PRO A 35 -18.26 -8.94 2.09
N ASP A 36 -18.36 -10.04 1.35
CA ASP A 36 -17.55 -11.23 1.50
C ASP A 36 -16.07 -10.81 1.54
N VAL A 37 -15.47 -10.86 2.73
CA VAL A 37 -14.06 -10.51 2.95
C VAL A 37 -13.15 -11.70 2.59
N SER A 38 -13.68 -12.75 1.94
CA SER A 38 -12.97 -14.00 1.65
C SER A 38 -12.22 -13.95 0.31
N GLY A 39 -11.60 -12.81 0.04
CA GLY A 39 -10.73 -12.59 -1.11
C GLY A 39 -9.90 -11.30 -1.00
N ALA A 40 -9.67 -10.80 0.22
CA ALA A 40 -8.98 -9.54 0.47
C ALA A 40 -7.60 -9.55 -0.21
N ARG A 41 -7.52 -8.89 -1.37
CA ARG A 41 -6.25 -8.64 -2.06
C ARG A 41 -5.34 -7.94 -1.06
N PRO A 42 -4.05 -8.33 -0.97
CA PRO A 42 -3.10 -7.70 -0.06
C PRO A 42 -3.19 -6.18 -0.20
N LEU A 43 -3.27 -5.46 0.92
CA LEU A 43 -3.28 -4.01 0.91
C LEU A 43 -1.95 -3.52 0.34
N VAL A 44 -1.98 -2.93 -0.85
CA VAL A 44 -0.81 -2.33 -1.47
C VAL A 44 -0.85 -0.82 -1.28
N ILE A 45 0.20 -0.25 -0.70
CA ILE A 45 0.41 1.19 -0.64
C ILE A 45 1.36 1.57 -1.79
N PRO A 46 0.85 2.18 -2.88
CA PRO A 46 1.60 2.36 -4.13
C PRO A 46 2.95 3.05 -3.95
N GLN A 47 3.02 4.07 -3.10
CA GLN A 47 4.22 4.85 -2.80
C GLN A 47 5.30 3.99 -2.14
N VAL A 48 4.91 3.21 -1.13
CA VAL A 48 5.83 2.37 -0.35
C VAL A 48 6.38 1.25 -1.22
N GLU A 49 5.51 0.63 -2.03
CA GLU A 49 5.96 -0.43 -2.94
C GLU A 49 6.84 0.12 -4.06
N GLY A 50 6.52 1.30 -4.60
CA GLY A 50 7.33 2.00 -5.58
C GLY A 50 8.74 2.28 -5.05
N GLU A 51 8.84 2.90 -3.87
CA GLU A 51 10.12 3.17 -3.20
C GLU A 51 10.92 1.88 -2.95
N ARG A 52 10.26 0.84 -2.44
CA ARG A 52 10.89 -0.45 -2.15
C ARG A 52 11.48 -1.08 -3.40
N GLN A 53 10.71 -1.15 -4.48
CA GLN A 53 11.18 -1.73 -5.75
C GLN A 53 12.26 -0.84 -6.37
N GLY A 54 12.07 0.47 -6.38
CA GLY A 54 13.03 1.41 -6.94
C GLY A 54 14.40 1.34 -6.26
N LYS A 55 14.44 1.14 -4.93
CA LYS A 55 15.71 0.92 -4.22
C LYS A 55 16.43 -0.34 -4.67
N VAL A 56 15.70 -1.44 -4.81
CA VAL A 56 16.27 -2.73 -5.26
C VAL A 56 16.79 -2.62 -6.68
N LEU A 57 15.99 -2.06 -7.59
CA LEU A 57 16.31 -1.95 -9.01
C LEU A 57 17.45 -0.95 -9.25
N GLY A 58 17.44 0.21 -8.58
CA GLY A 58 18.49 1.21 -8.67
C GLY A 58 19.83 0.68 -8.16
N ARG A 59 19.84 -0.04 -7.02
CA ARG A 59 21.06 -0.71 -6.53
C ARG A 59 21.52 -1.83 -7.46
N ALA A 60 20.61 -2.62 -7.99
CA ALA A 60 20.96 -3.69 -8.92
C ALA A 60 21.62 -3.11 -10.19
N LEU A 61 21.09 -1.99 -10.73
CA LEU A 61 21.72 -1.25 -11.82
C LEU A 61 23.12 -0.73 -11.45
N ALA A 62 23.27 -0.12 -10.27
CA ALA A 62 24.58 0.35 -9.78
C ALA A 62 25.60 -0.79 -9.60
N CYS A 63 25.11 -2.01 -9.34
CA CYS A 63 25.89 -3.23 -9.25
C CYS A 63 26.10 -3.95 -10.59
N GLY A 64 25.71 -3.34 -11.72
CA GLY A 64 25.97 -3.86 -13.06
C GLY A 64 24.91 -4.84 -13.59
N ALA A 65 23.70 -4.87 -13.02
CA ALA A 65 22.60 -5.63 -13.61
C ALA A 65 22.29 -5.15 -15.04
N GLU A 66 21.96 -6.09 -15.92
CA GLU A 66 21.64 -5.83 -17.32
C GLU A 66 20.39 -4.93 -17.45
N ARG A 67 20.48 -3.88 -18.26
CA ARG A 67 19.41 -2.85 -18.35
C ARG A 67 18.09 -3.44 -18.86
N GLY A 68 18.12 -4.29 -19.89
CA GLY A 68 16.92 -4.95 -20.40
C GLY A 68 16.25 -5.85 -19.36
N ARG A 69 17.02 -6.49 -18.48
CA ARG A 69 16.51 -7.25 -17.32
C ARG A 69 15.73 -6.34 -16.38
N ILE A 70 16.29 -5.18 -16.05
CA ILE A 70 15.62 -4.19 -15.19
C ILE A 70 14.34 -3.67 -15.84
N GLU A 71 14.38 -3.31 -17.13
CA GLU A 71 13.21 -2.84 -17.89
C GLU A 71 12.07 -3.86 -17.93
N ARG A 72 12.39 -5.16 -18.07
CA ARG A 72 11.38 -6.22 -17.98
C ARG A 72 10.69 -6.25 -16.61
N VAL A 73 11.46 -6.14 -15.53
CA VAL A 73 10.91 -6.12 -14.17
C VAL A 73 10.09 -4.86 -13.92
N LEU A 74 10.54 -3.70 -14.41
CA LEU A 74 9.80 -2.44 -14.32
C LEU A 74 8.44 -2.52 -14.99
N ARG A 75 8.39 -3.05 -16.22
CA ARG A 75 7.14 -3.23 -16.96
C ARG A 75 6.20 -4.18 -16.23
N ALA A 76 6.68 -5.34 -15.80
CA ALA A 76 5.87 -6.30 -15.05
C ALA A 76 5.36 -5.70 -13.72
N GLY A 77 6.20 -4.94 -13.01
CA GLY A 77 5.82 -4.22 -11.78
C GLY A 77 4.71 -3.20 -12.01
N ARG A 78 4.82 -2.38 -13.06
CA ARG A 78 3.78 -1.41 -13.45
C ARG A 78 2.48 -2.12 -13.84
N GLU A 79 2.54 -3.19 -14.62
CA GLU A 79 1.35 -3.98 -15.01
C GLU A 79 0.63 -4.56 -13.78
N ARG A 80 1.37 -5.12 -12.82
CA ARG A 80 0.80 -5.59 -11.55
C ARG A 80 0.17 -4.46 -10.75
N MET A 81 0.81 -3.29 -10.71
CA MET A 81 0.24 -2.15 -9.98
C MET A 81 -1.02 -1.60 -10.65
N LEU A 82 -1.04 -1.52 -11.99
CA LEU A 82 -2.23 -1.15 -12.75
C LEU A 82 -3.40 -2.08 -12.42
N ALA A 83 -3.15 -3.38 -12.32
CA ALA A 83 -4.17 -4.37 -11.96
C ALA A 83 -4.61 -4.31 -10.48
N ALA A 84 -3.75 -3.83 -9.58
CA ALA A 84 -4.02 -3.79 -8.15
C ALA A 84 -4.72 -2.49 -7.69
N VAL A 85 -4.29 -1.34 -8.19
CA VAL A 85 -4.72 -0.01 -7.69
C VAL A 85 -5.24 0.93 -8.79
N GLY A 86 -5.24 0.48 -10.04
CA GLY A 86 -5.68 1.27 -11.19
C GLY A 86 -4.64 2.29 -11.66
N ARG A 87 -4.97 2.96 -12.78
CA ARG A 87 -4.05 3.87 -13.48
C ARG A 87 -3.63 5.09 -12.66
N ALA A 88 -4.59 5.79 -12.06
CA ALA A 88 -4.33 7.03 -11.34
C ALA A 88 -3.28 6.84 -10.23
N LEU A 89 -3.49 5.86 -9.36
CA LEU A 89 -2.55 5.56 -8.28
C LEU A 89 -1.23 4.96 -8.76
N THR A 90 -1.23 4.24 -9.88
CA THR A 90 0.02 3.69 -10.44
C THR A 90 0.92 4.81 -10.94
N GLU A 91 0.39 5.75 -11.74
CA GLU A 91 1.19 6.82 -12.33
C GLU A 91 1.55 7.91 -11.31
N GLU A 92 0.59 8.34 -10.50
CA GLU A 92 0.79 9.49 -9.61
C GLU A 92 1.58 9.14 -8.34
N ARG A 93 1.62 7.87 -7.94
CA ARG A 93 2.16 7.47 -6.64
C ARG A 93 3.24 6.40 -6.74
N TYR A 94 2.97 5.30 -7.45
CA TYR A 94 3.94 4.21 -7.58
C TYR A 94 5.09 4.57 -8.51
N ALA A 95 4.80 5.02 -9.74
CA ALA A 95 5.80 5.33 -10.75
C ALA A 95 6.75 6.44 -10.29
N LEU A 96 6.21 7.53 -9.73
CA LEU A 96 7.02 8.61 -9.19
C LEU A 96 7.96 8.13 -8.07
N ALA A 97 7.44 7.41 -7.07
CA ALA A 97 8.26 6.93 -5.95
C ALA A 97 9.33 5.92 -6.41
N LEU A 98 9.00 5.08 -7.39
CA LEU A 98 9.91 4.13 -7.99
C LEU A 98 11.05 4.83 -8.73
N ASP A 99 10.72 5.76 -9.62
CA ASP A 99 11.70 6.45 -10.46
C ASP A 99 12.62 7.34 -9.60
N ASP A 100 12.09 8.01 -8.57
CA ASP A 100 12.89 8.78 -7.62
C ASP A 100 13.86 7.90 -6.81
N ALA A 101 13.39 6.75 -6.31
CA ALA A 101 14.25 5.83 -5.57
C ALA A 101 15.35 5.24 -6.46
N MET A 102 15.05 4.89 -7.71
CA MET A 102 16.05 4.41 -8.66
C MET A 102 17.11 5.48 -8.96
N ARG A 103 16.66 6.70 -9.26
CA ARG A 103 17.55 7.83 -9.52
C ARG A 103 18.46 8.10 -8.32
N LEU A 104 17.92 8.10 -7.11
CA LEU A 104 18.70 8.26 -5.89
C LEU A 104 19.79 7.18 -5.80
N GLU A 105 19.42 5.89 -5.84
CA GLU A 105 20.39 4.80 -5.67
C GLU A 105 21.48 4.79 -6.74
N THR A 106 21.16 5.15 -7.98
CA THR A 106 22.16 5.26 -9.06
C THR A 106 23.06 6.49 -8.95
N SER A 107 22.68 7.50 -8.16
CA SER A 107 23.49 8.70 -7.90
C SER A 107 24.44 8.54 -6.71
N LEU A 108 24.25 7.51 -5.89
CA LEU A 108 25.09 7.25 -4.73
C LEU A 108 26.46 6.67 -5.14
N PRO A 109 27.47 6.76 -4.26
CA PRO A 109 28.74 6.08 -4.47
C PRO A 109 28.57 4.57 -4.68
N ALA A 110 29.58 3.96 -5.31
CA ALA A 110 29.57 2.55 -5.64
C ALA A 110 29.23 1.68 -4.41
N PRO A 111 28.21 0.80 -4.50
CA PRO A 111 27.82 -0.06 -3.39
C PRO A 111 28.90 -1.08 -3.04
N SER A 112 28.92 -1.51 -1.78
CA SER A 112 29.81 -2.57 -1.33
C SER A 112 29.42 -3.94 -1.93
N PRO A 113 30.35 -4.92 -1.99
CA PRO A 113 30.04 -6.24 -2.55
C PRO A 113 28.82 -6.92 -1.92
N GLY A 114 28.73 -6.94 -0.59
CA GLY A 114 27.57 -7.52 0.11
C GLY A 114 26.26 -6.75 -0.11
N ALA A 115 26.32 -5.46 -0.45
CA ALA A 115 25.13 -4.71 -0.87
C ALA A 115 24.70 -5.11 -2.30
N CYS A 116 25.66 -5.41 -3.17
CA CYS A 116 25.36 -5.94 -4.51
C CYS A 116 24.73 -7.32 -4.48
N ASP A 117 25.23 -8.23 -3.66
CA ASP A 117 24.62 -9.55 -3.50
C ASP A 117 23.15 -9.45 -3.08
N LYS A 118 22.85 -8.56 -2.12
CA LYS A 118 21.48 -8.28 -1.66
C LYS A 118 20.62 -7.67 -2.76
N ALA A 119 21.16 -6.75 -3.54
CA ALA A 119 20.43 -6.08 -4.61
C ALA A 119 20.10 -7.05 -5.75
N LEU A 120 21.04 -7.90 -6.16
CA LEU A 120 20.86 -8.89 -7.21
C LEU A 120 19.89 -10.01 -6.77
N ALA A 121 19.97 -10.47 -5.52
CA ALA A 121 18.98 -11.38 -4.96
C ALA A 121 17.60 -10.71 -4.79
N GLY A 122 17.55 -9.40 -4.54
CA GLY A 122 16.32 -8.61 -4.56
C GLY A 122 15.69 -8.57 -5.95
N LEU A 123 16.50 -8.31 -6.98
CA LEU A 123 16.07 -8.31 -8.39
C LEU A 123 15.47 -9.65 -8.78
N GLU A 124 16.15 -10.76 -8.46
CA GLU A 124 15.66 -12.10 -8.76
C GLU A 124 14.29 -12.40 -8.12
N ARG A 125 14.06 -11.90 -6.89
CA ARG A 125 12.75 -12.03 -6.23
C ARG A 125 11.67 -11.20 -6.92
N LEU A 126 11.99 -10.03 -7.44
CA LEU A 126 11.05 -9.19 -8.18
C LEU A 126 10.69 -9.78 -9.55
N GLU A 127 11.62 -10.49 -10.19
CA GLU A 127 11.37 -11.23 -11.43
C GLU A 127 10.39 -12.38 -11.24
N LYS A 128 10.51 -13.07 -10.11
CA LYS A 128 9.68 -14.23 -9.76
C LYS A 128 8.36 -13.83 -9.08
N ALA A 129 8.12 -12.53 -8.89
CA ALA A 129 6.90 -12.06 -8.25
C ALA A 129 5.69 -12.35 -9.16
N PRO A 130 4.65 -13.03 -8.63
CA PRO A 130 3.47 -13.44 -9.40
C PRO A 130 2.64 -12.26 -9.88
#